data_AF-A0A967ELL8-F1
#
_entry.id   AF-A0A967ELL8-F1
#
_cell.length_a   1.000
_cell.length_b   1.000
_cell.length_c   1.000
_cell.angle_alpha   90.00
_cell.angle_beta   90.00
_cell.angle_gamma   90.00
#
_symmetry.space_group_name_H-M   'P 1'
#
loop_
_entity.id
_entity.type
_entity.pdbx_description
1 polymer ?
#
loop_
_entity_poly.entity_id
_entity_poly.type
_entity_poly.pdbx_seq_one_letter_code
_entity_poly.pdbx_strand_id
1 'polypeptide(L)'
;MAKSFISGAKGEKPRSDLRVKYTPSKKPLEITVQSIVEILFGQSITEQARSVCQDLQISTGAVEIEDFGALPFVIAARLEAA
;
A
#
# COMPACT_ATOMS: atom_id res chain seq x y z
N MET A 1 -7.92 -7.32 -18.97
CA MET A 1 -7.21 -7.13 -17.68
C MET A 1 -7.76 -5.87 -17.04
N ALA A 2 -8.03 -5.88 -15.72
CA ALA A 2 -8.40 -4.65 -15.01
C ALA A 2 -7.22 -3.67 -15.02
N LYS A 3 -7.48 -2.37 -15.19
CA LYS A 3 -6.46 -1.33 -15.08
C LYS A 3 -5.95 -1.32 -13.64
N SER A 4 -4.63 -1.22 -13.46
CA SER A 4 -4.02 -1.04 -12.14
C SER A 4 -3.13 0.20 -12.16
N PHE A 5 -3.00 0.82 -11.00
CA PHE A 5 -2.21 2.02 -10.80
C PHE A 5 -1.10 1.71 -9.80
N ILE A 6 0.10 2.25 -10.02
CA ILE A 6 1.30 1.85 -9.30
C ILE A 6 2.09 3.08 -8.93
N SER A 7 2.53 3.15 -7.67
CA SER A 7 3.48 4.13 -7.16
C SER A 7 4.64 3.42 -6.46
N GLY A 8 5.86 3.93 -6.63
CA GLY A 8 7.09 3.34 -6.09
C GLY A 8 7.89 2.53 -7.11
N ALA A 9 9.17 2.35 -6.83
CA ALA A 9 10.10 1.68 -7.73
C ALA A 9 9.87 0.16 -7.75
N LYS A 10 9.98 -0.43 -8.94
CA LYS A 10 10.05 -1.89 -9.11
C LYS A 10 11.52 -2.32 -9.02
N GLY A 11 11.84 -3.32 -8.21
CA GLY A 11 13.18 -3.92 -8.21
C GLY A 11 13.79 -4.10 -6.82
N GLU A 12 15.12 -4.05 -6.75
CA GLU A 12 15.92 -4.42 -5.57
C GLU A 12 15.62 -3.53 -4.36
N LYS A 13 14.63 -3.94 -3.56
CA LYS A 13 14.39 -3.55 -2.16
C LYS A 13 14.75 -2.08 -1.87
N PRO A 14 14.06 -1.10 -2.48
CA PRO A 14 14.39 0.31 -2.29
C PRO A 14 14.30 0.65 -0.80
N ARG A 15 15.44 1.03 -0.19
CA ARG A 15 15.52 1.24 1.26
C ARG A 15 14.56 2.34 1.69
N SER A 16 13.81 2.06 2.76
CA SER A 16 12.90 3.03 3.39
C SER A 16 11.82 3.56 2.45
N ASP A 17 11.45 2.76 1.45
CA ASP A 17 10.36 3.05 0.52
C ASP A 17 9.48 1.81 0.36
N LEU A 18 8.35 1.99 -0.31
CA LEU A 18 7.40 0.93 -0.62
C LEU A 18 6.90 1.07 -2.05
N ARG A 19 6.39 -0.03 -2.57
CA ARG A 19 5.65 -0.06 -3.81
C ARG A 19 4.20 -0.38 -3.52
N VAL A 20 3.31 0.46 -4.03
CA VAL A 20 1.86 0.32 -3.92
C VAL A 20 1.30 0.00 -5.28
N LYS A 21 0.35 -0.93 -5.33
CA LYS A 21 -0.48 -1.19 -6.49
C LYS A 21 -1.94 -1.17 -6.09
N TYR A 22 -2.73 -0.30 -6.71
CA TYR A 22 -4.18 -0.26 -6.56
C TYR A 22 -4.86 -0.84 -7.81
N THR A 23 -5.78 -1.76 -7.60
CA THR A 23 -6.63 -2.34 -8.65
C THR A 23 -8.10 -2.07 -8.32
N PRO A 24 -8.77 -1.12 -9.02
CA PRO A 24 -10.19 -0.86 -8.80
C PRO A 24 -11.04 -2.09 -9.09
N SER A 25 -12.04 -2.33 -8.23
CA SER A 25 -13.04 -3.37 -8.43
C SER A 25 -14.33 -2.98 -7.71
N LYS A 26 -15.41 -3.74 -7.92
CA LYS A 26 -16.68 -3.58 -7.20
C LYS A 26 -16.71 -4.34 -5.85
N LYS A 27 -15.67 -5.11 -5.53
CA LYS A 27 -15.59 -5.89 -4.29
C LYS A 27 -15.13 -5.00 -3.12
N PRO A 28 -15.47 -5.36 -1.87
CA PRO A 28 -14.94 -4.68 -0.69
C PRO A 28 -13.42 -4.53 -0.76
N LEU A 29 -12.90 -3.41 -0.24
CA LEU A 29 -11.47 -3.14 -0.24
C LEU A 29 -10.70 -4.25 0.48
N GLU A 30 -9.77 -4.87 -0.24
CA GLU A 30 -8.79 -5.82 0.29
C GLU A 30 -7.42 -5.15 0.31
N ILE A 31 -6.70 -5.24 1.43
CA ILE A 31 -5.35 -4.69 1.58
C ILE A 31 -4.42 -5.83 1.96
N THR A 32 -3.38 -6.04 1.16
CA THR A 32 -2.35 -7.06 1.39
C THR A 32 -1.00 -6.37 1.53
N VAL A 33 -0.29 -6.66 2.62
CA VAL A 33 1.02 -6.07 2.92
C VAL A 33 2.06 -7.18 2.98
N GLN A 34 3.16 -7.00 2.27
CA GLN A 34 4.38 -7.78 2.41
C GLN A 34 5.49 -6.84 2.85
N SER A 35 6.10 -7.08 4.01
CA SER A 35 7.10 -6.17 4.58
C SER A 35 8.31 -6.92 5.09
N ILE A 36 9.51 -6.35 4.90
CA ILE A 36 10.73 -6.87 5.55
C ILE A 36 10.74 -6.64 7.06
N VAL A 37 9.87 -5.76 7.57
CA VAL A 37 9.69 -5.44 8.99
C VAL A 37 8.35 -5.93 9.53
N GLU A 38 7.72 -6.90 8.86
CA GLU A 38 6.37 -7.42 9.16
C GLU A 38 6.22 -7.87 10.63
N ILE A 39 7.23 -8.55 11.18
CA ILE A 39 7.21 -9.06 12.57
C ILE A 39 6.96 -7.93 13.59
N LEU A 40 7.46 -6.72 13.32
CA LEU A 40 7.37 -5.60 14.25
C LEU A 40 6.27 -4.61 13.89
N PHE A 41 6.02 -4.40 12.59
CA PHE A 41 5.20 -3.29 12.11
C PHE A 41 4.09 -3.69 11.11
N GLY A 42 3.92 -4.98 10.78
CA GLY A 42 2.96 -5.42 9.76
C GLY A 42 1.52 -4.95 10.05
N GLN A 43 1.08 -5.04 11.30
CA GLN A 43 -0.24 -4.55 11.71
C GLN A 43 -0.35 -3.04 11.56
N SER A 44 0.63 -2.27 12.04
CA SER A 44 0.63 -0.81 11.96
C SER A 44 0.64 -0.30 10.52
N ILE A 45 1.39 -0.95 9.61
CA ILE A 45 1.40 -0.62 8.19
C ILE A 45 0.02 -0.86 7.57
N THR A 46 -0.63 -1.98 7.92
CA THR A 46 -1.96 -2.32 7.41
C THR A 46 -3.03 -1.34 7.91
N GLU A 47 -3.00 -0.99 9.19
CA GLU A 47 -3.92 -0.01 9.80
C GLU A 47 -3.73 1.38 9.19
N GLN A 48 -2.47 1.79 8.97
CA GLN A 48 -2.17 3.05 8.31
C GLN A 48 -2.69 3.08 6.87
N ALA A 49 -2.44 2.02 6.09
CA ALA A 49 -2.95 1.92 4.72
C ALA A 49 -4.48 2.00 4.69
N ARG A 50 -5.14 1.35 5.65
CA ARG A 50 -6.60 1.41 5.80
C ARG A 50 -7.10 2.81 6.12
N SER A 51 -6.42 3.53 7.02
CA SER A 51 -6.74 4.92 7.36
C SER A 51 -6.62 5.81 6.12
N VAL A 52 -5.53 5.71 5.37
CA VAL A 52 -5.32 6.50 4.15
C VAL A 52 -6.41 6.21 3.11
N CYS A 53 -6.75 4.93 2.87
CA CYS A 53 -7.86 4.60 1.97
C CYS A 53 -9.20 5.16 2.46
N GLN A 54 -9.46 5.15 3.78
CA GLN A 54 -10.66 5.73 4.35
C GLN A 54 -10.72 7.24 4.15
N ASP A 55 -9.62 7.95 4.37
CA ASP A 55 -9.50 9.40 4.17
C ASP A 55 -9.72 9.79 2.70
N LEU A 56 -9.27 8.94 1.77
CA LEU A 56 -9.51 9.06 0.33
C LEU A 56 -10.90 8.56 -0.12
N GLN A 57 -11.74 8.10 0.82
CA GLN A 57 -13.07 7.54 0.56
C GLN A 57 -13.06 6.33 -0.38
N ILE A 58 -11.97 5.55 -0.38
CA ILE A 58 -11.81 4.31 -1.14
C ILE A 58 -12.32 3.14 -0.29
N SER A 59 -13.44 2.55 -0.70
CA SER A 59 -14.07 1.41 0.02
C SER A 59 -14.09 0.10 -0.78
N THR A 60 -13.61 0.12 -2.03
CA THR A 60 -13.64 -1.03 -2.95
C THR A 60 -12.35 -1.17 -3.75
N GLY A 61 -12.02 -2.39 -4.14
CA GLY A 61 -10.80 -2.69 -4.91
C GLY A 61 -9.81 -3.55 -4.14
N ALA A 62 -8.57 -3.59 -4.63
CA ALA A 62 -7.47 -4.28 -3.97
C ALA A 62 -6.24 -3.38 -3.94
N VAL A 63 -5.58 -3.30 -2.78
CA VAL A 63 -4.33 -2.61 -2.56
C VAL A 63 -3.26 -3.64 -2.20
N GLU A 64 -2.20 -3.70 -2.98
CA GLU A 64 -1.04 -4.55 -2.75
C GLU A 64 0.15 -3.66 -2.36
N ILE A 65 0.78 -3.93 -1.21
CA ILE A 65 1.92 -3.18 -0.69
C ILE A 65 3.14 -4.09 -0.56
N GLU A 66 4.23 -3.70 -1.20
CA GLU A 66 5.57 -4.27 -1.01
C GLU A 66 6.42 -3.24 -0.24
N ASP A 67 6.64 -3.46 1.06
CA ASP A 67 7.31 -2.54 1.97
C ASP A 67 8.74 -2.99 2.33
N PHE A 68 9.66 -2.03 2.30
CA PHE A 68 11.07 -2.22 2.63
C PHE A 68 11.52 -1.34 3.81
N GLY A 69 10.63 -1.16 4.79
CA GLY A 69 10.85 -0.36 5.99
C GLY A 69 10.57 1.13 5.78
N ALA A 70 9.53 1.44 5.00
CA ALA A 70 9.11 2.81 4.74
C ALA A 70 8.62 3.50 6.02
N LEU A 71 8.88 4.81 6.09
CA LEU A 71 8.33 5.65 7.17
C LEU A 71 6.83 5.89 6.93
N PRO A 72 6.05 6.13 8.00
CA PRO A 72 4.60 6.33 7.87
C PRO A 72 4.21 7.37 6.80
N PHE A 73 4.87 8.52 6.74
CA PHE A 73 4.53 9.54 5.74
C PHE A 73 4.82 9.09 4.29
N VAL A 74 5.78 8.18 4.08
CA VAL A 74 6.09 7.61 2.75
C VAL A 74 4.98 6.63 2.35
N ILE A 75 4.50 5.81 3.30
CA ILE A 75 3.36 4.90 3.09
C ILE A 75 2.14 5.69 2.60
N ALA A 76 1.79 6.77 3.28
CA ALA A 76 0.68 7.64 2.88
C ALA A 76 0.90 8.25 1.49
N ALA A 77 2.06 8.88 1.25
CA ALA A 77 2.36 9.52 -0.03
C ALA A 77 2.33 8.54 -1.22
N ARG A 78 2.80 7.30 -1.03
CA ARG A 78 2.77 6.26 -2.08
C ARG A 78 1.36 5.76 -2.36
N LEU A 79 0.52 5.64 -1.33
CA LEU A 79 -0.89 5.26 -1.46
C LEU A 79 -1.70 6.35 -2.16
N GLU A 80 -1.54 7.62 -1.78
CA GLU A 80 -2.24 8.75 -2.39
C GLU A 80 -1.88 8.94 -3.87
N ALA A 81 -0.64 8.60 -4.24
CA ALA A 81 -0.14 8.75 -5.60
C ALA A 81 -0.53 7.59 -6.55
N ALA A 82 -0.92 6.43 -6.02
CA ALA A 82 -1.30 5.25 -6.80
C ALA A 82 -2.79 5.29 -7.17
#